data_AF-A0A0L0K100-F1
#
_entry.id   AF-A0A0L0K100-F1
#
_cell.length_a   1.000
_cell.length_b   1.000
_cell.length_c   1.000
_cell.angle_alpha   90.00
_cell.angle_beta   90.00
_cell.angle_gamma   90.00
#
_symmetry.space_group_name_H-M   'P 1'
#
loop_
_entity.id
_entity.type
_entity.pdbx_description
1 polymer ?
#
loop_
_entity_poly.entity_id
_entity_poly.type
_entity_poly.pdbx_seq_one_letter_code
_entity_poly.pdbx_strand_id
1 'polypeptide(L)'
;MDDKSTPSASASATTYPTLAVDEARSRAKTTASDLYDMIALPKAKVTQRGPAISPCDEDPTHLYKTRHPWSVYGVSEAELKAGFERLHQALPKQGWKVVSYGEENSEAKSLSLTADSGKDRFSVNAVLIVSTPTNPHEKEPLIAVTVVSGCWRAPKGTDLSAEY
;
A
#
# COMPACT_ATOMS: atom_id res chain seq x y z
N MET A 1 41.38 34.44 -29.47
CA MET A 1 40.59 33.29 -29.94
C MET A 1 40.39 32.46 -28.70
N ASP A 2 39.40 32.87 -27.92
CA ASP A 2 39.21 32.43 -26.55
C ASP A 2 37.78 31.94 -26.48
N ASP A 3 37.58 30.64 -26.67
CA ASP A 3 36.29 30.02 -26.39
C ASP A 3 36.51 28.91 -25.35
N LYS A 4 36.30 29.31 -24.11
CA LYS A 4 36.37 28.49 -22.91
C LYS A 4 35.09 27.67 -22.84
N SER A 5 35.07 26.52 -23.50
CA SER A 5 33.99 25.55 -23.37
C SER A 5 33.94 24.98 -21.95
N THR A 6 32.93 25.42 -21.20
CA THR A 6 32.52 24.86 -19.90
C THR A 6 31.73 23.57 -20.17
N PRO A 7 31.97 22.45 -19.46
CA PRO A 7 31.10 21.29 -19.60
C PRO A 7 29.77 21.57 -18.88
N SER A 8 28.69 21.58 -19.66
CA SER A 8 27.31 21.63 -19.18
C SER A 8 27.03 20.38 -18.35
N ALA A 9 26.81 20.56 -17.05
CA ALA A 9 26.37 19.50 -16.16
C ALA A 9 24.92 19.14 -16.53
N SER A 10 24.75 17.99 -17.20
CA SER A 10 23.45 17.37 -17.41
C SER A 10 22.78 17.12 -16.05
N ALA A 11 21.73 17.88 -15.74
CA ALA A 11 20.84 17.59 -14.63
C ALA A 11 20.12 16.27 -14.91
N SER A 12 20.60 15.17 -14.32
CA SER A 12 19.90 13.90 -14.33
C SER A 12 18.55 14.09 -13.61
N ALA A 13 17.46 13.96 -14.37
CA ALA A 13 16.11 13.89 -13.80
C ALA A 13 16.09 12.81 -12.73
N THR A 14 15.87 13.19 -11.47
CA THR A 14 15.85 12.23 -10.38
C THR A 14 14.59 11.36 -10.53
N THR A 15 14.74 10.10 -10.93
CA THR A 15 13.64 9.15 -11.17
C THR A 15 12.71 8.95 -9.96
N TYR A 16 13.17 9.31 -8.76
CA TYR A 16 12.40 9.21 -7.52
C TYR A 16 12.15 10.60 -6.90
N PRO A 17 10.88 10.99 -6.70
CA PRO A 17 10.54 12.22 -6.01
C PRO A 17 11.05 12.21 -4.56
N THR A 18 11.47 13.38 -4.09
CA THR A 18 11.89 13.55 -2.70
C THR A 18 10.67 13.77 -1.81
N LEU A 19 10.61 13.07 -0.67
CA LEU A 19 9.53 13.20 0.31
C LEU A 19 10.08 12.99 1.72
N ALA A 20 9.70 13.82 2.68
CA ALA A 20 10.08 13.62 4.08
C ALA A 20 9.41 12.36 4.66
N VAL A 21 10.12 11.64 5.54
CA VAL A 21 9.66 10.34 6.06
C VAL A 21 8.32 10.45 6.80
N ASP A 22 8.17 11.46 7.65
CA ASP A 22 6.91 11.67 8.38
C ASP A 22 5.75 12.07 7.46
N GLU A 23 6.03 12.82 6.40
CA GLU A 23 5.03 13.13 5.39
C GLU A 23 4.61 11.87 4.63
N ALA A 24 5.55 10.99 4.28
CA ALA A 24 5.24 9.70 3.67
C ALA A 24 4.38 8.82 4.59
N ARG A 25 4.70 8.75 5.89
CA ARG A 25 3.86 8.05 6.89
C ARG A 25 2.45 8.65 6.93
N SER A 26 2.33 9.98 6.97
CA SER A 26 1.04 10.65 6.99
C SER A 26 0.22 10.32 5.75
N ARG A 27 0.82 10.38 4.55
CA ARG A 27 0.14 10.03 3.30
C ARG A 27 -0.32 8.56 3.29
N ALA A 28 0.54 7.64 3.71
CA ALA A 28 0.19 6.22 3.79
C ALA A 28 -0.98 5.96 4.78
N LYS A 29 -1.00 6.68 5.91
CA LYS A 29 -2.10 6.61 6.89
C LYS A 29 -3.41 7.14 6.32
N THR A 30 -3.38 8.27 5.61
CA THR A 30 -4.56 8.82 4.93
C THR A 30 -5.08 7.83 3.89
N THR A 31 -4.21 7.32 3.01
CA THR A 31 -4.59 6.31 2.02
C THR A 31 -5.20 5.05 2.65
N ALA A 32 -4.63 4.55 3.75
CA ALA A 32 -5.20 3.42 4.48
C ALA A 32 -6.58 3.74 5.07
N SER A 33 -6.79 4.96 5.56
CA SER A 33 -8.08 5.41 6.10
C SER A 33 -9.14 5.49 4.99
N ASP A 34 -8.80 6.05 3.83
CA ASP A 34 -9.72 6.11 2.69
C ASP A 34 -10.14 4.71 2.22
N LEU A 35 -9.20 3.75 2.19
CA LEU A 35 -9.47 2.35 1.87
C LEU A 35 -10.37 1.67 2.92
N TYR A 36 -10.16 1.97 4.20
CA TYR A 36 -11.04 1.50 5.27
C TYR A 36 -12.48 2.02 5.11
N ASP A 37 -12.63 3.30 4.79
CA ASP A 37 -13.93 3.91 4.54
C ASP A 37 -14.64 3.28 3.33
N MET A 38 -13.90 2.85 2.30
CA MET A 38 -14.46 2.11 1.15
C MET A 38 -14.96 0.71 1.52
N ILE A 39 -14.30 0.02 2.47
CA ILE A 39 -14.78 -1.27 3.01
C ILE A 39 -16.07 -1.07 3.80
N ALA A 40 -16.26 0.08 4.44
CA ALA A 40 -17.48 0.53 5.12
C ALA A 40 -18.07 -0.52 6.09
N LEU A 41 -17.28 -0.98 7.06
CA LEU A 41 -17.70 -1.92 8.11
C LEU A 41 -17.66 -1.25 9.50
N PRO A 42 -18.68 -0.45 9.88
CA PRO A 42 -18.64 0.39 11.07
C PRO A 42 -18.62 -0.40 12.40
N LYS A 43 -19.01 -1.68 12.38
CA LYS A 43 -18.98 -2.56 13.56
C LYS A 43 -17.72 -3.42 13.65
N ALA A 44 -16.85 -3.38 12.64
CA ALA A 44 -15.65 -4.19 12.61
C ALA A 44 -14.53 -3.58 13.45
N LYS A 45 -13.68 -4.45 13.96
CA LYS A 45 -12.42 -4.10 14.61
C LYS A 45 -11.35 -3.87 13.54
N VAL A 46 -10.39 -3.01 13.85
CA VAL A 46 -9.25 -2.69 12.99
C VAL A 46 -7.96 -2.76 13.79
N THR A 47 -6.93 -3.36 13.21
CA THR A 47 -5.58 -3.34 13.80
C THR A 47 -5.01 -1.91 13.79
N GLN A 48 -4.44 -1.45 14.91
CA GLN A 48 -4.05 -0.05 15.07
C GLN A 48 -2.62 0.30 14.64
N ARG A 49 -1.83 -0.67 14.16
CA ARG A 49 -0.40 -0.45 13.87
C ARG A 49 -0.23 0.50 12.69
N GLY A 50 0.56 1.57 12.85
CA GLY A 50 0.77 2.57 11.81
C GLY A 50 1.70 2.14 10.66
N PRO A 51 1.88 3.01 9.65
CA PRO A 51 2.82 2.77 8.55
C PRO A 51 4.27 2.60 9.03
N ALA A 52 4.91 1.53 8.57
CA ALA A 52 6.34 1.29 8.75
C ALA A 52 7.13 1.80 7.54
N ILE A 53 8.41 2.08 7.74
CA ILE A 53 9.35 2.44 6.68
C ILE A 53 10.16 1.20 6.29
N SER A 54 10.57 1.12 5.03
CA SER A 54 11.46 0.07 4.55
C SER A 54 12.37 0.61 3.46
N PRO A 55 13.61 0.12 3.37
CA PRO A 55 14.49 0.50 2.28
C PRO A 55 13.94 0.02 0.94
N CYS A 56 14.30 0.73 -0.11
CA CYS A 56 14.18 0.25 -1.48
C CYS A 56 15.49 -0.40 -1.92
N ASP A 57 15.41 -1.54 -2.61
CA ASP A 57 16.57 -2.38 -2.91
C ASP A 57 17.55 -1.68 -3.87
N GLU A 58 17.07 -0.74 -4.68
CA GLU A 58 17.85 0.02 -5.65
C GLU A 58 18.88 0.96 -5.01
N ASP A 59 18.55 1.54 -3.86
CA ASP A 59 19.43 2.42 -3.07
C ASP A 59 18.92 2.45 -1.62
N PRO A 60 19.24 1.43 -0.81
CA PRO A 60 18.69 1.27 0.53
C PRO A 60 19.13 2.37 1.51
N THR A 61 20.15 3.16 1.13
CA THR A 61 20.69 4.25 1.93
C THR A 61 19.97 5.59 1.72
N HIS A 62 19.35 5.81 0.56
CA HIS A 62 18.67 7.09 0.26
C HIS A 62 17.23 6.93 -0.24
N LEU A 63 16.81 5.72 -0.61
CA LEU A 63 15.47 5.41 -1.07
C LEU A 63 14.73 4.55 -0.05
N TYR A 64 13.48 4.92 0.18
CA TYR A 64 12.60 4.21 1.11
C TYR A 64 11.18 4.13 0.55
N LYS A 65 10.38 3.23 1.13
CA LYS A 65 8.95 3.11 0.88
C LYS A 65 8.20 2.92 2.19
N THR A 66 6.94 3.30 2.20
CA THR A 66 6.04 3.00 3.31
C THR A 66 5.35 1.67 3.10
N ARG A 67 5.19 0.89 4.17
CA ARG A 67 4.33 -0.29 4.21
C ARG A 67 3.38 -0.19 5.38
N HIS A 68 2.09 -0.28 5.11
CA HIS A 68 1.06 -0.21 6.13
C HIS A 68 0.13 -1.43 6.01
N PRO A 69 0.53 -2.57 6.59
CA PRO A 69 -0.38 -3.70 6.77
C PRO A 69 -1.35 -3.42 7.92
N TRP A 70 -2.62 -3.73 7.71
CA TRP A 70 -3.69 -3.68 8.70
C TRP A 70 -4.81 -4.65 8.31
N SER A 71 -5.68 -4.99 9.27
CA SER A 71 -6.79 -5.92 9.03
C SER A 71 -8.11 -5.40 9.58
N VAL A 72 -9.21 -5.77 8.91
CA VAL A 72 -10.60 -5.59 9.37
C VAL A 72 -11.16 -6.94 9.81
N TYR A 73 -11.69 -7.05 11.03
CA TYR A 73 -12.12 -8.33 11.61
C TYR A 73 -13.21 -8.17 12.67
N GLY A 74 -13.67 -9.27 13.26
CA GLY A 74 -14.64 -9.26 14.36
C GLY A 74 -16.09 -9.04 13.94
N VAL A 75 -16.39 -9.28 12.67
CA VAL A 75 -17.74 -9.32 12.07
C VAL A 75 -17.91 -10.63 11.30
N SER A 76 -19.12 -10.92 10.81
CA SER A 76 -19.38 -12.17 10.10
C SER A 76 -18.62 -12.27 8.77
N GLU A 77 -18.35 -13.50 8.30
CA GLU A 77 -17.76 -13.71 6.97
C GLU A 77 -18.60 -13.08 5.85
N ALA A 78 -19.92 -13.05 6.00
CA ALA A 78 -20.82 -12.41 5.03
C ALA A 78 -20.60 -10.90 4.96
N GLU A 79 -20.41 -10.24 6.11
CA GLU A 79 -20.08 -8.82 6.18
C GLU A 79 -18.69 -8.54 5.58
N LEU A 80 -17.70 -9.40 5.85
CA LEU A 80 -16.36 -9.28 5.26
C LEU A 80 -16.40 -9.45 3.73
N LYS A 81 -17.11 -10.46 3.22
CA LYS A 81 -17.33 -10.66 1.78
C LYS A 81 -17.98 -9.42 1.13
N ALA A 82 -19.03 -8.89 1.76
CA ALA A 82 -19.69 -7.68 1.28
C ALA A 82 -18.79 -6.44 1.36
N GLY A 83 -17.94 -6.32 2.37
CA GLY A 83 -16.95 -5.24 2.50
C GLY A 83 -15.87 -5.29 1.44
N PHE A 84 -15.37 -6.50 1.14
CA PHE A 84 -14.37 -6.73 0.11
C PHE A 84 -14.90 -6.41 -1.30
N GLU A 85 -16.13 -6.83 -1.61
CA GLU A 85 -16.76 -6.51 -2.88
C GLU A 85 -17.03 -5.00 -3.02
N ARG A 86 -17.40 -4.32 -1.94
CA ARG A 86 -17.54 -2.85 -1.95
C ARG A 86 -16.22 -2.15 -2.22
N LEU A 87 -15.12 -2.61 -1.62
CA LEU A 87 -13.78 -2.11 -1.92
C LEU A 87 -13.45 -2.27 -3.41
N HIS A 88 -13.66 -3.47 -3.97
CA HIS A 88 -13.43 -3.75 -5.39
C HIS A 88 -14.21 -2.79 -6.31
N GLN A 89 -15.47 -2.53 -6.00
CA GLN A 89 -16.32 -1.61 -6.78
C GLN A 89 -16.00 -0.13 -6.57
N ALA A 90 -15.52 0.26 -5.38
CA ALA A 90 -15.25 1.65 -5.02
C ALA A 90 -13.90 2.13 -5.58
N LEU A 91 -12.88 1.27 -5.61
CA LEU A 91 -11.53 1.60 -6.06
C LEU A 91 -11.50 2.30 -7.44
N PRO A 92 -12.09 1.73 -8.52
CA PRO A 92 -12.13 2.40 -9.83
C PRO A 92 -12.82 3.76 -9.80
N LYS A 93 -13.90 3.90 -9.01
CA LYS A 93 -14.65 5.16 -8.88
C LYS A 93 -13.80 6.26 -8.23
N GLN A 94 -12.79 5.89 -7.44
CA GLN A 94 -11.85 6.81 -6.81
C GLN A 94 -10.54 7.00 -7.60
N GLY A 95 -10.44 6.41 -8.80
CA GLY A 95 -9.28 6.56 -9.67
C GLY A 95 -8.16 5.54 -9.43
N TRP A 96 -8.46 4.44 -8.73
CA TRP A 96 -7.56 3.30 -8.65
C TRP A 96 -7.76 2.37 -9.85
N LYS A 97 -6.68 1.82 -10.36
CA LYS A 97 -6.71 0.79 -11.40
C LYS A 97 -6.58 -0.58 -10.76
N VAL A 98 -7.60 -1.41 -10.87
CA VAL A 98 -7.52 -2.82 -10.48
C VAL A 98 -6.59 -3.54 -11.46
N VAL A 99 -5.51 -4.12 -10.94
CA VAL A 99 -4.52 -4.86 -11.74
C VAL A 99 -4.69 -6.38 -11.62
N SER A 100 -5.26 -6.85 -10.52
CA SER A 100 -5.61 -8.25 -10.31
C SER A 100 -6.81 -8.37 -9.38
N TYR A 101 -7.70 -9.31 -9.70
CA TYR A 101 -8.81 -9.71 -8.84
C TYR A 101 -9.09 -11.19 -9.06
N GLY A 102 -8.93 -12.03 -8.04
CA GLY A 102 -9.09 -13.47 -8.17
C GLY A 102 -8.51 -14.25 -7.00
N GLU A 103 -8.67 -15.57 -7.05
CA GLU A 103 -8.11 -16.47 -6.05
C GLU A 103 -6.58 -16.44 -6.10
N GLU A 104 -5.95 -16.37 -4.94
CA GLU A 104 -4.50 -16.51 -4.80
C GLU A 104 -4.05 -17.92 -5.20
N ASN A 105 -2.83 -18.02 -5.72
CA ASN A 105 -2.16 -19.29 -5.99
C ASN A 105 -1.63 -19.91 -4.68
N SER A 106 -2.54 -20.19 -3.75
CA SER A 106 -2.28 -20.78 -2.44
C SER A 106 -3.28 -21.91 -2.15
N GLU A 107 -2.98 -22.76 -1.17
CA GLU A 107 -3.87 -23.87 -0.77
C GLU A 107 -5.25 -23.38 -0.32
N ALA A 108 -5.29 -22.26 0.41
CA ALA A 108 -6.53 -21.66 0.89
C ALA A 108 -7.39 -21.04 -0.21
N LYS A 109 -6.79 -20.70 -1.38
CA LYS A 109 -7.45 -20.03 -2.51
C LYS A 109 -8.22 -18.77 -2.10
N SER A 110 -7.66 -18.01 -1.17
CA SER A 110 -8.26 -16.76 -0.70
C SER A 110 -8.44 -15.78 -1.85
N LEU A 111 -9.57 -15.08 -1.87
CA LEU A 111 -9.84 -14.06 -2.87
C LEU A 111 -8.95 -12.84 -2.59
N SER A 112 -8.23 -12.38 -3.61
CA SER A 112 -7.34 -11.22 -3.55
C SER A 112 -7.72 -10.15 -4.55
N LEU A 113 -7.30 -8.94 -4.22
CA LEU A 113 -7.51 -7.74 -5.00
C LEU A 113 -6.23 -6.91 -4.93
N THR A 114 -5.64 -6.62 -6.07
CA THR A 114 -4.52 -5.68 -6.18
C THR A 114 -4.92 -4.51 -7.05
N ALA A 115 -4.63 -3.30 -6.59
CA ALA A 115 -4.90 -2.08 -7.34
C ALA A 115 -3.81 -1.03 -7.14
N ASP A 116 -3.57 -0.25 -8.18
CA ASP A 116 -2.62 0.87 -8.18
C ASP A 116 -3.38 2.19 -8.22
N SER A 117 -2.96 3.16 -7.42
CA SER A 117 -3.52 4.50 -7.46
C SER A 117 -3.14 5.17 -8.78
N GLY A 118 -4.13 5.74 -9.47
CA GLY A 118 -3.89 6.54 -10.69
C GLY A 118 -3.40 7.96 -10.41
N LYS A 119 -3.41 8.39 -9.15
CA LYS A 119 -3.06 9.77 -8.73
C LYS A 119 -1.77 9.83 -7.94
N ASP A 120 -1.56 8.84 -7.08
CA ASP A 120 -0.46 8.80 -6.14
C ASP A 120 0.40 7.56 -6.34
N ARG A 121 1.61 7.56 -5.79
CA ARG A 121 2.53 6.42 -5.89
C ARG A 121 2.20 5.35 -4.84
N PHE A 122 0.97 4.87 -4.80
CA PHE A 122 0.54 3.82 -3.88
C PHE A 122 -0.09 2.64 -4.61
N SER A 123 0.17 1.46 -4.08
CA SER A 123 -0.49 0.21 -4.44
C SER A 123 -1.14 -0.37 -3.19
N VAL A 124 -2.27 -1.05 -3.37
CA VAL A 124 -2.94 -1.82 -2.33
C VAL A 124 -3.04 -3.27 -2.77
N ASN A 125 -2.75 -4.18 -1.85
CA ASN A 125 -3.15 -5.57 -1.94
C ASN A 125 -4.10 -5.86 -0.77
N ALA A 126 -5.31 -6.32 -1.08
CA ALA A 126 -6.31 -6.74 -0.11
C ALA A 126 -6.61 -8.22 -0.32
N VAL A 127 -6.66 -8.99 0.76
CA VAL A 127 -6.93 -10.43 0.75
C VAL A 127 -8.07 -10.72 1.71
N LEU A 128 -9.08 -11.43 1.21
CA LEU A 128 -10.22 -11.89 2.01
C LEU A 128 -9.90 -13.26 2.61
N ILE A 129 -9.72 -13.29 3.93
CA ILE A 129 -9.46 -14.52 4.70
C ILE A 129 -10.76 -14.93 5.38
N VAL A 130 -11.40 -15.96 4.84
CA VAL A 130 -12.68 -16.53 5.29
C VAL A 130 -12.68 -18.02 4.95
N SER A 131 -13.66 -18.77 5.46
CA SER A 131 -13.81 -20.18 5.09
C SER A 131 -13.97 -20.35 3.57
N THR A 132 -13.19 -21.26 2.98
CA THR A 132 -13.27 -21.66 1.56
C THR A 132 -13.52 -23.17 1.45
N PRO A 133 -13.87 -23.71 0.26
CA PRO A 133 -14.03 -25.15 0.09
C PRO A 133 -12.76 -25.95 0.39
N THR A 134 -11.57 -25.36 0.18
CA THR A 134 -10.27 -26.01 0.45
C THR A 134 -9.72 -25.71 1.85
N ASN A 135 -10.21 -24.65 2.50
CA ASN A 135 -9.89 -24.31 3.89
C ASN A 135 -11.19 -24.04 4.67
N PRO A 136 -11.92 -25.09 5.08
CA PRO A 136 -13.15 -24.93 5.84
C PRO A 136 -12.87 -24.55 7.29
N HIS A 137 -13.78 -23.81 7.91
CA HIS A 137 -13.73 -23.40 9.33
C HIS A 137 -12.62 -22.41 9.68
N GLU A 138 -12.51 -21.32 8.92
CA GLU A 138 -11.65 -20.19 9.29
C GLU A 138 -12.05 -19.65 10.67
N LYS A 139 -11.08 -19.62 11.60
CA LYS A 139 -11.32 -19.24 13.01
C LYS A 139 -11.21 -17.73 13.20
N GLU A 140 -10.40 -17.07 12.38
CA GLU A 140 -10.13 -15.65 12.49
C GLU A 140 -10.39 -14.95 11.15
N PRO A 141 -11.67 -14.91 10.71
CA PRO A 141 -12.00 -14.32 9.43
C PRO A 141 -11.74 -12.82 9.44
N LEU A 142 -11.09 -12.33 8.39
CA LEU A 142 -10.67 -10.94 8.26
C LEU A 142 -10.47 -10.52 6.79
N ILE A 143 -10.38 -9.22 6.57
CA ILE A 143 -9.78 -8.65 5.35
C ILE A 143 -8.40 -8.15 5.73
N ALA A 144 -7.35 -8.73 5.15
CA ALA A 144 -5.98 -8.23 5.29
C ALA A 144 -5.72 -7.21 4.20
N VAL A 145 -5.22 -6.03 4.55
CA VAL A 145 -4.92 -4.95 3.61
C VAL A 145 -3.48 -4.52 3.81
N THR A 146 -2.72 -4.48 2.73
CA THR A 146 -1.36 -3.93 2.71
C THR A 146 -1.29 -2.78 1.73
N VAL A 147 -1.06 -1.58 2.24
CA VAL A 147 -0.77 -0.39 1.43
C VAL A 147 0.73 -0.21 1.32
N VAL A 148 1.25 -0.07 0.11
CA VAL A 148 2.68 0.12 -0.16
C VAL A 148 2.87 1.33 -1.06
N SER A 149 3.84 2.19 -0.75
CA SER A 149 4.22 3.26 -1.66
C SER A 149 5.26 2.79 -2.68
N GLY A 150 5.34 3.47 -3.82
CA GLY A 150 6.55 3.52 -4.61
C GLY A 150 7.71 4.13 -3.81
N CYS A 151 8.93 3.94 -4.30
CA CYS A 151 10.11 4.48 -3.64
C CYS A 151 10.15 6.01 -3.68
N TRP A 152 10.49 6.60 -2.55
CA TRP A 152 10.76 8.02 -2.34
C TRP A 152 12.22 8.22 -2.03
N ARG A 153 12.77 9.37 -2.44
CA ARG A 153 14.08 9.80 -1.98
C ARG A 153 13.95 10.54 -0.66
N ALA A 154 14.76 10.15 0.32
CA ALA A 154 14.85 10.90 1.57
C ALA A 154 15.53 12.26 1.33
N PRO A 155 15.09 13.34 2.00
CA PRO A 155 15.79 14.62 1.97
C PRO A 155 17.26 14.47 2.38
N LYS A 156 18.14 15.30 1.80
CA LYS A 156 19.57 15.28 2.12
C LYS A 156 19.79 15.41 3.63
N GLY A 157 20.59 14.52 4.20
CA GLY A 157 20.90 14.50 5.63
C GLY A 157 19.89 13.73 6.49
N THR A 158 18.86 13.13 5.90
CA THR A 158 17.98 12.20 6.61
C THR A 158 18.73 10.91 6.91
N ASP A 159 18.71 10.48 8.18
CA ASP A 159 19.23 9.18 8.59
C ASP A 159 18.10 8.15 8.56
N LEU A 160 18.03 7.38 7.47
CA LEU A 160 17.01 6.32 7.34
C LEU A 160 17.22 5.16 8.33
N SER A 161 18.43 4.98 8.89
CA SER A 161 18.69 3.88 9.83
C SER A 161 17.94 4.04 11.16
N ALA A 162 17.56 5.27 11.50
CA ALA A 162 16.74 5.59 12.66
C ALA A 162 15.23 5.34 12.44
N GLU A 163 14.81 5.01 11.21
CA GLU A 163 13.40 4.93 10.81
C GLU A 163 12.84 3.50 10.74
N TYR A 164 13.70 2.48 10.86
CA TYR A 164 13.39 1.05 10.71
C TYR A 164 13.15 0.35 12.05
#